data_AF-A0AAW1C2S2-F1
#
_entry.id   AF-A0AAW1C2S2-F1
#
_cell.length_a   1.000
_cell.length_b   1.000
_cell.length_c   1.000
_cell.angle_alpha   90.00
_cell.angle_beta   90.00
_cell.angle_gamma   90.00
#
_symmetry.space_group_name_H-M   'P 1'
#
loop_
_entity.id
_entity.type
_entity.pdbx_description
1 polymer ?
#
loop_
_entity_poly.entity_id
_entity_poly.type
_entity_poly.pdbx_seq_one_letter_code
_entity_poly.pdbx_strand_id
1 'polypeptide(L)'
;MCLLCHKTLSNEAMKPSRLREHLSTKHPNDKDKPIEYFQEIYKKFQNCSTIIASFKKQHAANEDGLIVAYRISQLIAKSGKSYNIGETVIIPSIKEFISTVMHQDIPEILKTLPLSDSTVKQRIEEMAVNI
;
A
#
# COMPACT_ATOMS: atom_id res chain seq x y z
N MET A 1 0.07 21.92 -8.20
CA MET A 1 0.84 21.81 -6.94
C MET A 1 2.19 22.49 -7.15
N CYS A 2 2.68 23.28 -6.20
CA CYS A 2 4.05 23.78 -6.20
C CYS A 2 4.99 22.70 -5.65
N LEU A 3 6.09 22.39 -6.35
CA LEU A 3 7.01 21.31 -5.95
C LEU A 3 8.04 21.74 -4.89
N LEU A 4 8.19 23.04 -4.64
CA LEU A 4 9.08 23.58 -3.61
C LEU A 4 8.41 23.61 -2.22
N CYS A 5 7.13 24.00 -2.15
CA CYS A 5 6.36 24.06 -0.89
C CYS A 5 5.23 23.04 -0.77
N HIS A 6 5.06 22.15 -1.75
CA HIS A 6 3.99 21.13 -1.79
C HIS A 6 2.55 21.69 -1.70
N LYS A 7 2.36 23.00 -1.87
CA LYS A 7 1.05 23.64 -1.78
C LYS A 7 0.23 23.38 -3.05
N THR A 8 -1.02 22.94 -2.89
CA THR A 8 -1.98 22.89 -4.00
C THR A 8 -2.34 24.31 -4.40
N LEU A 9 -2.14 24.63 -5.68
CA LEU A 9 -2.48 25.92 -6.27
C LEU A 9 -3.80 25.77 -7.01
N SER A 10 -4.67 26.77 -6.92
CA SER A 10 -5.89 26.82 -7.75
C SER A 10 -5.52 27.06 -9.22
N ASN A 11 -6.45 26.78 -10.14
CA ASN A 11 -6.26 27.05 -11.56
C ASN A 11 -5.91 28.52 -11.83
N GLU A 12 -6.53 29.45 -11.10
CA GLU A 12 -6.21 30.87 -11.14
C GLU A 12 -4.76 31.18 -10.71
N ALA A 13 -4.29 30.52 -9.64
CA ALA A 13 -2.92 30.68 -9.16
C ALA A 13 -1.86 30.03 -10.07
N MET A 14 -2.28 29.19 -11.02
CA MET A 14 -1.39 28.59 -12.03
C MET A 14 -1.17 29.45 -13.27
N LYS A 15 -1.90 30.57 -13.42
CA LYS A 15 -1.66 31.52 -14.52
C LYS A 15 -0.22 32.06 -14.46
N PRO A 16 0.47 32.30 -15.59
CA PRO A 16 1.90 32.63 -15.60
C PRO A 16 2.30 33.80 -14.69
N SER A 17 1.51 34.87 -14.66
CA SER A 17 1.74 36.04 -13.80
C SER A 17 1.64 35.70 -12.32
N ARG A 18 0.59 34.96 -11.92
CA ARG A 18 0.34 34.54 -10.54
C ARG A 18 1.32 33.47 -10.06
N LEU A 19 1.72 32.57 -10.94
CA LEU A 19 2.73 31.56 -10.64
C LEU A 19 4.11 32.19 -10.44
N ARG A 20 4.47 33.18 -11.27
CA ARG A 20 5.70 33.96 -11.10
C ARG A 20 5.69 34.80 -9.83
N GLU A 21 4.54 35.39 -9.48
CA GLU A 21 4.32 36.09 -8.20
C GLU A 21 4.50 35.12 -7.02
N HIS A 22 3.90 33.93 -7.08
CA HIS A 22 4.06 32.89 -6.07
C HIS A 22 5.53 32.48 -5.91
N LEU A 23 6.25 32.23 -7.00
CA LEU A 23 7.68 31.90 -6.97
C LEU A 23 8.48 33.03 -6.33
N SER A 24 8.24 34.29 -6.74
CA SER A 24 8.98 35.45 -6.23
C SER A 24 8.73 35.74 -4.75
N THR A 25 7.50 35.53 -4.28
CA THR A 25 7.10 35.86 -2.90
C THR A 25 7.31 34.73 -1.90
N LYS A 26 7.16 33.46 -2.32
CA LYS A 26 7.28 32.29 -1.44
C LYS A 26 8.63 31.59 -1.59
N HIS A 27 9.32 31.77 -2.70
CA HIS A 27 10.58 31.11 -3.02
C HIS A 27 11.60 32.09 -3.60
N PRO A 28 11.93 33.20 -2.89
CA PRO A 28 12.79 34.25 -3.42
C PRO A 28 14.18 33.74 -3.81
N ASN A 29 14.70 32.74 -3.10
CA ASN A 29 16.01 32.13 -3.36
C ASN A 29 16.04 31.24 -4.62
N ASP A 30 14.86 30.83 -5.11
CA ASP A 30 14.72 29.94 -6.24
C ASP A 30 14.28 30.66 -7.53
N LYS A 31 13.88 31.94 -7.44
CA LYS A 31 13.22 32.65 -8.54
C LYS A 31 14.08 32.77 -9.81
N ASP A 32 15.40 32.88 -9.64
CA ASP A 32 16.37 33.09 -10.71
C ASP A 32 17.17 31.82 -11.04
N LYS A 33 16.75 30.66 -10.49
CA LYS A 33 17.38 29.38 -10.81
C LYS A 33 17.08 28.99 -12.26
N PRO A 34 18.01 28.29 -12.93
CA PRO A 34 17.82 27.89 -14.32
C PRO A 34 16.82 26.72 -14.41
N ILE A 35 16.33 26.44 -15.61
CA ILE A 35 15.27 25.44 -15.82
C ILE A 35 15.68 24.03 -15.37
N GLU A 36 16.97 23.70 -15.48
CA GLU A 36 17.55 22.41 -15.10
C GLU A 36 17.33 22.11 -13.61
N TYR A 37 17.43 23.13 -12.75
CA TYR A 37 17.15 23.01 -11.32
C TYR A 37 15.71 22.54 -11.06
N PHE A 38 14.74 23.14 -11.76
CA PHE A 38 13.33 22.76 -11.62
C PHE A 38 13.04 21.38 -12.23
N GLN A 39 13.72 21.01 -13.31
CA GLN A 39 13.62 19.67 -13.89
C GLN A 39 14.12 18.58 -12.92
N GLU A 40 15.20 18.85 -12.18
CA GLU A 40 15.67 17.91 -11.14
C GLU A 40 14.67 17.73 -10.00
N ILE A 41 14.05 18.82 -9.54
CA ILE A 41 12.99 18.76 -8.52
C ILE A 41 11.81 17.94 -9.05
N TYR A 42 11.42 18.14 -10.31
CA TYR A 42 10.34 17.38 -10.93
C TYR A 42 10.67 15.89 -11.04
N LYS A 43 11.89 15.52 -11.43
CA LYS A 43 12.34 14.11 -11.45
C LYS A 43 12.29 13.48 -10.07
N LYS A 44 12.75 14.19 -9.03
CA LYS A 44 12.66 13.73 -7.63
C LYS A 44 11.21 13.53 -7.19
N PHE A 45 10.32 14.44 -7.59
CA PHE A 45 8.89 14.34 -7.31
C PHE A 45 8.24 13.16 -8.03
N GLN A 46 8.56 12.93 -9.31
CA GLN A 46 8.07 11.74 -10.04
C GLN A 46 8.50 10.45 -9.34
N ASN A 47 9.76 10.34 -8.92
CA ASN A 47 10.23 9.18 -8.16
C ASN A 47 9.49 9.03 -6.83
N CYS A 48 9.24 10.11 -6.09
CA CYS A 48 8.41 10.08 -4.88
C CYS A 48 6.96 9.68 -5.16
N SER A 49 6.37 10.10 -6.27
CA SER A 49 5.00 9.72 -6.65
C SER A 49 4.89 8.23 -6.96
N THR A 50 5.92 7.65 -7.59
CA THR A 50 6.03 6.20 -7.82
C THR A 50 6.19 5.44 -6.50
N ILE A 51 6.99 5.96 -5.58
CA ILE A 51 7.15 5.39 -4.23
C ILE A 51 5.81 5.42 -3.48
N ILE A 52 5.12 6.57 -3.44
CA ILE A 52 3.81 6.72 -2.78
C ILE A 52 2.76 5.82 -3.43
N ALA A 53 2.73 5.72 -4.76
CA ALA A 53 1.85 4.81 -5.48
C ALA A 53 2.15 3.35 -5.16
N SER A 54 3.43 2.98 -5.04
CA SER A 54 3.86 1.64 -4.65
C SER A 54 3.48 1.31 -3.20
N PHE A 55 3.65 2.27 -2.28
CA PHE A 55 3.19 2.14 -0.90
C PHE A 55 1.67 2.00 -0.81
N LYS A 56 0.90 2.78 -1.57
CA LYS A 56 -0.57 2.64 -1.64
C LYS A 56 -0.97 1.27 -2.18
N LYS A 57 -0.30 0.78 -3.22
CA LYS A 57 -0.55 -0.55 -3.79
C LYS A 57 -0.21 -1.68 -2.81
N GLN A 58 0.92 -1.57 -2.11
CA GLN A 58 1.29 -2.52 -1.05
C GLN A 58 0.31 -2.46 0.14
N HIS A 59 -0.11 -1.27 0.55
CA HIS A 59 -1.09 -1.11 1.62
C HIS A 59 -2.44 -1.73 1.25
N ALA A 60 -2.95 -1.48 0.04
CA ALA A 60 -4.19 -2.08 -0.45
C ALA A 60 -4.09 -3.61 -0.53
N ALA A 61 -2.97 -4.14 -1.05
CA ALA A 61 -2.73 -5.58 -1.06
C ALA A 61 -2.67 -6.16 0.37
N ASN A 62 -2.05 -5.46 1.33
CA ASN A 62 -2.02 -5.88 2.72
C ASN A 62 -3.41 -5.88 3.37
N GLU A 63 -4.26 -4.89 3.07
CA GLU A 63 -5.65 -4.82 3.54
C GLU A 63 -6.47 -6.00 3.00
N ASP A 64 -6.38 -6.29 1.71
CA ASP A 64 -7.08 -7.43 1.09
C ASP A 64 -6.61 -8.76 1.70
N GLY A 65 -5.30 -8.91 1.92
CA GLY A 65 -4.72 -10.08 2.61
C GLY A 65 -5.26 -10.25 4.02
N LEU A 66 -5.40 -9.15 4.78
CA LEU A 66 -5.98 -9.16 6.13
C LEU A 66 -7.45 -9.60 6.12
N ILE A 67 -8.25 -9.06 5.19
CA ILE A 67 -9.67 -9.42 5.05
C ILE A 67 -9.81 -10.92 4.73
N VAL A 68 -9.01 -11.42 3.78
CA VAL A 68 -9.02 -12.84 3.40
C VAL A 68 -8.59 -13.72 4.58
N ALA A 69 -7.53 -13.35 5.30
CA ALA A 69 -7.05 -14.11 6.45
C ALA A 69 -8.09 -14.18 7.60
N TYR A 70 -8.81 -13.09 7.85
CA TYR A 70 -9.88 -13.07 8.85
C TYR A 70 -11.05 -13.97 8.43
N ARG A 71 -11.45 -13.93 7.14
CA ARG A 71 -12.50 -14.82 6.61
C ARG A 71 -12.11 -16.29 6.71
N ILE A 72 -10.86 -16.64 6.37
CA ILE A 72 -10.35 -18.00 6.55
C ILE A 72 -10.41 -18.41 8.02
N SER A 73 -9.97 -17.54 8.94
CA SER A 73 -10.04 -17.80 10.39
C SER A 73 -11.49 -18.07 10.84
N GLN A 74 -12.45 -17.31 10.33
CA GLN A 74 -13.88 -17.52 10.59
C GLN A 74 -14.37 -18.86 10.04
N LEU A 75 -13.94 -19.27 8.84
CA LEU A 75 -14.31 -20.57 8.25
C LEU A 75 -13.74 -21.74 9.06
N ILE A 76 -12.51 -21.61 9.56
CA ILE A 76 -11.90 -22.59 10.46
C ILE A 76 -12.73 -22.72 11.74
N ALA A 77 -13.11 -21.59 12.34
CA ALA A 77 -13.97 -21.56 13.53
C ALA A 77 -15.32 -22.24 13.28
N LYS A 78 -16.03 -21.83 12.21
CA LYS A 78 -17.36 -22.34 11.86
C LYS A 78 -17.36 -23.84 11.54
N SER A 79 -16.26 -24.35 10.99
CA SER A 79 -16.10 -25.77 10.67
C SER A 79 -15.58 -26.62 11.83
N GLY A 80 -15.31 -26.00 12.99
CA GLY A 80 -14.79 -26.69 14.18
C GLY A 80 -13.41 -27.32 13.96
N LYS A 81 -12.62 -26.80 13.02
CA LYS A 81 -11.30 -27.32 12.70
C LYS A 81 -10.24 -26.71 13.63
N SER A 82 -9.13 -27.41 13.78
CA SER A 82 -7.97 -26.91 14.51
C SER A 82 -7.43 -25.64 13.84
N TYR A 83 -7.00 -24.67 14.64
CA TYR A 83 -6.43 -23.40 14.16
C TYR A 83 -5.17 -23.60 13.33
N ASN A 84 -4.46 -24.71 13.52
CA ASN A 84 -3.23 -25.03 12.78
C ASN A 84 -3.43 -25.32 11.30
N ILE A 85 -4.68 -25.51 10.85
CA ILE A 85 -4.96 -25.83 9.45
C ILE A 85 -4.61 -24.67 8.51
N GLY A 86 -4.59 -23.43 9.02
CA GLY A 86 -4.18 -22.24 8.26
C GLY A 86 -2.77 -22.38 7.71
N GLU A 87 -1.81 -22.69 8.59
CA GLU A 87 -0.40 -22.82 8.23
C GLU A 87 -0.06 -24.18 7.61
N THR A 88 -0.64 -25.25 8.14
CA THR A 88 -0.27 -26.62 7.72
C THR A 88 -0.91 -27.08 6.41
N VAL A 89 -2.08 -26.54 6.05
CA VAL A 89 -2.84 -27.02 4.87
C VAL A 89 -3.17 -25.89 3.92
N ILE A 90 -3.74 -24.79 4.40
CA ILE A 90 -4.28 -23.73 3.54
C ILE A 90 -3.16 -22.99 2.81
N ILE A 91 -2.12 -22.54 3.51
CA ILE A 91 -0.98 -21.87 2.88
C ILE A 91 -0.30 -22.77 1.83
N PRO A 92 0.08 -24.03 2.13
CA PRO A 92 0.65 -24.94 1.14
C PRO A 92 -0.25 -25.19 -0.06
N SER A 93 -1.57 -25.35 0.15
CA SER A 93 -2.53 -25.58 -0.94
C SER A 93 -2.60 -24.40 -1.91
N ILE A 94 -2.57 -23.17 -1.39
CA ILE A 94 -2.56 -21.96 -2.22
C ILE A 94 -1.23 -21.87 -3.00
N LYS A 95 -0.09 -22.17 -2.36
CA LYS A 95 1.23 -22.20 -3.03
C LYS A 95 1.25 -23.19 -4.18
N GLU A 96 0.79 -24.42 -3.92
CA GLU A 96 0.72 -25.48 -4.92
C GLU A 96 -0.17 -25.06 -6.09
N PHE A 97 -1.36 -24.52 -5.82
CA PHE A 97 -2.28 -24.06 -6.86
C PHE A 97 -1.67 -22.97 -7.76
N ILE A 98 -1.03 -21.96 -7.15
CA ILE A 98 -0.39 -20.87 -7.90
C ILE A 98 0.76 -21.41 -8.76
N SER A 99 1.59 -22.30 -8.19
CA SER A 99 2.74 -22.87 -8.89
C SER A 99 2.33 -23.82 -10.03
N THR A 100 1.32 -24.66 -9.82
CA THR A 100 0.94 -25.73 -10.75
C THR A 100 -0.12 -25.35 -11.76
N VAL A 101 -1.14 -24.58 -11.35
CA VAL A 101 -2.29 -24.26 -12.21
C VAL A 101 -2.09 -22.91 -12.89
N MET A 102 -1.61 -21.91 -12.15
CA MET A 102 -1.41 -20.57 -12.70
C MET A 102 -0.03 -20.39 -13.34
N HIS A 103 0.93 -21.27 -13.03
CA HIS A 103 2.33 -21.18 -13.45
C HIS A 103 2.96 -19.80 -13.15
N GLN A 104 2.65 -19.26 -11.96
CA GLN A 104 3.12 -17.96 -11.51
C GLN A 104 4.03 -18.10 -10.29
N ASP A 105 4.89 -17.10 -10.09
CA ASP A 105 5.66 -16.97 -8.86
C ASP A 105 4.74 -16.69 -7.67
N ILE A 106 5.10 -17.25 -6.50
CA ILE A 106 4.34 -17.05 -5.28
C ILE A 106 4.38 -15.57 -4.87
N PRO A 107 3.23 -14.88 -4.80
CA PRO A 107 3.22 -13.47 -4.46
C PRO A 107 3.63 -13.22 -2.99
N GLU A 108 4.33 -12.12 -2.74
CA GLU A 108 4.82 -11.73 -1.40
C GLU A 108 3.71 -11.66 -0.34
N ILE A 109 2.49 -11.28 -0.73
CA ILE A 109 1.32 -11.26 0.15
C ILE A 109 1.03 -12.61 0.81
N LEU A 110 1.36 -13.73 0.14
CA LEU A 110 1.15 -15.06 0.70
C LEU A 110 2.20 -15.41 1.77
N LYS A 111 3.38 -14.77 1.72
CA LYS A 111 4.42 -14.90 2.75
C LYS A 111 4.05 -14.11 4.01
N THR A 112 3.35 -12.99 3.84
CA THR A 112 2.94 -12.11 4.95
C THR A 112 1.51 -12.37 5.43
N LEU A 113 0.82 -13.36 4.87
CA LEU A 113 -0.57 -13.66 5.19
C LEU A 113 -0.67 -14.12 6.66
N PRO A 114 -1.44 -13.41 7.52
CA PRO A 114 -1.47 -13.69 8.95
C PRO A 114 -2.41 -14.85 9.26
N LEU A 115 -1.98 -16.07 8.89
CA LEU A 115 -2.65 -17.34 9.16
C LEU A 115 -1.82 -18.27 10.06
N SER A 116 -0.85 -17.73 10.79
CA SER A 116 -0.11 -18.50 11.80
C SER A 116 -1.06 -19.07 12.85
N ASP A 117 -0.68 -20.19 13.45
CA ASP A 117 -1.43 -20.87 14.50
C ASP A 117 -1.89 -19.90 15.61
N SER A 118 -0.95 -19.05 16.09
CA SER A 118 -1.21 -18.04 17.12
C SER A 118 -2.24 -16.99 16.67
N THR A 119 -2.16 -16.54 15.43
CA THR A 119 -3.05 -15.49 14.90
C THR A 119 -4.46 -16.02 14.66
N VAL A 120 -4.57 -17.21 14.07
CA VAL A 120 -5.87 -17.85 13.83
C VAL A 120 -6.54 -18.16 15.18
N LYS A 121 -5.80 -18.70 16.15
CA LYS A 121 -6.31 -18.94 17.50
C LYS A 121 -6.84 -17.65 18.15
N GLN A 122 -6.03 -16.58 18.18
CA GLN A 122 -6.43 -15.30 18.77
C GLN A 122 -7.73 -14.78 18.13
N ARG A 123 -7.84 -14.81 16.80
CA ARG A 123 -9.07 -14.35 16.11
C ARG A 123 -10.28 -15.19 16.46
N ILE A 124 -10.13 -16.50 16.60
CA ILE A 124 -11.24 -17.38 16.99
C ILE A 124 -11.70 -17.03 18.41
N GLU A 125 -10.77 -16.78 19.33
CA GLU A 125 -11.07 -16.33 20.69
C GLU A 125 -11.77 -14.97 20.69
N GLU A 126 -11.28 -14.00 19.91
CA GLU A 126 -11.92 -12.69 19.74
C GLU A 126 -13.34 -12.80 19.17
N MET A 127 -13.56 -13.67 18.17
CA MET A 127 -14.88 -13.94 17.61
C MET A 127 -15.83 -14.54 18.65
N ALA A 128 -15.32 -15.38 19.56
CA ALA A 128 -16.12 -16.02 20.61
C ALA A 128 -16.52 -15.04 21.73
N VAL A 129 -15.69 -14.02 22.01
CA VAL A 129 -16.00 -12.96 22.98
C VAL A 129 -17.08 -11.99 22.47
N ASN A 130 -17.27 -11.89 21.16
CA ASN A 130 -18.26 -11.00 20.52
C ASN A 130 -19.62 -11.68 20.24
N ILE A 131 -19.96 -12.74 20.98
CA ILE A 131 -21.26 -13.45 20.93
C ILE A 131 -22.15 -13.02 22.09
#